data_AF-A0A3A0AT71-F1
#
_entry.id   AF-A0A3A0AT71-F1
#
_cell.length_a   1.000
_cell.length_b   1.000
_cell.length_c   1.000
_cell.angle_alpha   90.00
_cell.angle_beta   90.00
_cell.angle_gamma   90.00
#
_symmetry.space_group_name_H-M   'P 1'
#
loop_
_entity.id
_entity.type
_entity.pdbx_description
1 polymer ?
#
loop_
_entity_poly.entity_id
_entity_poly.type
_entity_poly.pdbx_seq_one_letter_code
_entity_poly.pdbx_strand_id
1 'polypeptide(L)'
;MNTVVIDLQDITIQDVEVTDDSLTVDLRDGRSITVPLAWYPRLLHGTPAERKHWRLIGRGVGIHWPDLDEDLSVEGLILGRQSSESPESLQRWLDRRQKEGLSA
;
A
#
# COMPACT_ATOMS: atom_id res chain seq x y z
N MET A 1 -35.11 0.83 -12.34
CA MET A 1 -33.64 0.94 -12.21
C MET A 1 -33.33 0.90 -10.73
N ASN A 2 -32.47 0.00 -10.27
CA ASN A 2 -32.06 -0.07 -8.87
C ASN A 2 -30.60 0.37 -8.81
N THR A 3 -30.28 1.32 -7.95
CA THR A 3 -28.93 1.83 -7.76
C THR A 3 -28.42 1.31 -6.44
N VAL A 4 -27.33 0.54 -6.46
CA VAL A 4 -26.64 0.10 -5.24
C VAL A 4 -25.64 1.17 -4.87
N VAL A 5 -25.79 1.72 -3.66
CA VAL A 5 -24.80 2.62 -3.07
C VAL A 5 -23.80 1.74 -2.30
N ILE A 6 -22.51 1.92 -2.57
CA ILE A 6 -21.46 1.22 -1.83
C ILE A 6 -21.10 2.07 -0.62
N ASP A 7 -21.22 1.51 0.58
CA ASP A 7 -20.59 2.06 1.78
C ASP A 7 -19.18 1.49 1.90
N LEU A 8 -18.17 2.36 1.81
CA LEU A 8 -16.79 1.94 1.88
C LEU A 8 -16.33 1.60 3.31
N GLN A 9 -17.10 2.00 4.33
CA GLN A 9 -16.71 1.83 5.74
C GLN A 9 -16.68 0.37 6.20
N ASP A 10 -17.43 -0.51 5.54
CA ASP A 10 -17.50 -1.94 5.88
C ASP A 10 -16.51 -2.79 5.08
N ILE A 11 -15.81 -2.21 4.11
CA ILE A 11 -14.85 -2.92 3.29
C ILE A 11 -13.52 -2.96 4.04
N THR A 12 -13.08 -4.16 4.36
CA THR A 12 -11.83 -4.40 5.11
C THR A 12 -10.92 -5.35 4.36
N ILE A 13 -9.63 -5.18 4.60
CA ILE A 13 -8.57 -5.97 4.01
C ILE A 13 -8.47 -7.31 4.74
N GLN A 14 -8.33 -8.36 3.96
CA GLN A 14 -8.08 -9.71 4.41
C GLN A 14 -6.60 -10.07 4.28
N ASP A 15 -6.01 -9.81 3.11
CA ASP A 15 -4.62 -10.16 2.82
C ASP A 15 -3.97 -9.16 1.86
N VAL A 16 -2.64 -9.13 1.87
CA VAL A 16 -1.82 -8.23 1.04
C VAL A 16 -0.62 -9.00 0.49
N GLU A 17 -0.52 -9.04 -0.84
CA GLU A 17 0.61 -9.58 -1.57
C GLU A 17 1.30 -8.47 -2.36
N VAL A 18 2.63 -8.41 -2.24
CA VAL A 18 3.46 -7.46 -2.98
C VAL A 18 4.49 -8.25 -3.78
N THR A 19 4.47 -8.08 -5.10
CA THR A 19 5.46 -8.66 -6.01
C THR A 19 6.46 -7.58 -6.43
N ASP A 20 7.25 -7.81 -7.47
CA ASP A 20 8.11 -6.76 -8.05
C ASP A 20 7.33 -5.80 -8.96
N ASP A 21 6.18 -6.23 -9.47
CA ASP A 21 5.40 -5.48 -10.46
C ASP A 21 4.06 -4.95 -9.92
N SER A 22 3.51 -5.60 -8.88
CA SER A 22 2.15 -5.33 -8.40
C SER A 22 1.99 -5.37 -6.89
N LEU A 23 0.99 -4.62 -6.42
CA LEU A 23 0.37 -4.74 -5.11
C LEU A 23 -1.02 -5.36 -5.32
N THR A 24 -1.27 -6.50 -4.70
CA THR A 24 -2.58 -7.16 -4.67
C THR A 24 -3.13 -7.14 -3.25
N VAL A 25 -4.39 -6.73 -3.12
CA VAL A 25 -5.09 -6.66 -1.84
C VAL A 25 -6.38 -7.43 -1.95
N ASP A 26 -6.53 -8.44 -1.10
CA ASP A 26 -7.76 -9.22 -0.96
C ASP A 26 -8.64 -8.58 0.12
N LEU A 27 -9.92 -8.42 -0.21
CA LEU A 27 -10.92 -7.80 0.64
C LEU A 27 -11.84 -8.88 1.23
N ARG A 28 -12.32 -8.65 2.45
CA ARG A 28 -13.22 -9.60 3.14
C ARG A 28 -14.56 -9.82 2.44
N ASP A 29 -14.93 -8.95 1.51
CA ASP A 29 -16.14 -9.08 0.69
C ASP A 29 -15.94 -9.98 -0.55
N GLY A 30 -14.75 -10.58 -0.69
CA GLY A 30 -14.41 -11.52 -1.76
C GLY A 30 -13.84 -10.88 -3.02
N ARG A 31 -13.59 -9.57 -3.03
CA ARG A 31 -12.89 -8.89 -4.12
C ARG A 31 -11.39 -8.92 -3.94
N SER A 32 -10.66 -8.94 -5.05
CA SER A 32 -9.23 -8.70 -5.10
C SER A 32 -8.96 -7.47 -5.96
N ILE A 33 -8.08 -6.57 -5.47
CA ILE A 33 -7.67 -5.37 -6.19
C ILE A 33 -6.18 -5.50 -6.46
N THR A 34 -5.79 -5.48 -7.73
CA THR A 34 -4.38 -5.47 -8.16
C THR A 34 -4.06 -4.16 -8.86
N VAL A 35 -2.99 -3.50 -8.42
CA VAL A 35 -2.48 -2.25 -8.98
C VAL A 35 -0.97 -2.34 -9.22
N PRO A 36 -0.41 -1.55 -10.15
CA PRO A 36 1.03 -1.53 -10.37
C PRO A 36 1.80 -1.07 -9.12
N LEU A 37 2.87 -1.78 -8.76
CA LEU A 37 3.72 -1.40 -7.62
C LEU A 37 4.35 -0.02 -7.80
N ALA A 38 4.64 0.36 -9.05
CA ALA A 38 5.20 1.66 -9.42
C ALA A 38 4.34 2.86 -8.97
N TRP A 39 3.09 2.66 -8.57
CA TRP A 39 2.24 3.70 -7.99
C TRP A 39 2.66 4.11 -6.58
N TYR A 40 3.46 3.28 -5.90
CA TYR A 40 3.87 3.46 -4.51
C TYR A 40 5.41 3.38 -4.42
N PRO A 41 6.12 4.51 -4.63
CA PRO A 41 7.58 4.51 -4.76
C PRO A 41 8.32 3.89 -3.59
N ARG A 42 7.86 4.10 -2.34
CA ARG A 42 8.49 3.48 -1.16
C ARG A 42 8.38 1.96 -1.18
N LEU A 43 7.24 1.40 -1.59
CA LEU A 43 7.08 -0.04 -1.77
C LEU A 43 7.95 -0.56 -2.91
N LEU A 44 8.02 0.17 -4.02
CA LEU A 44 8.89 -0.16 -5.15
C LEU A 44 10.37 -0.27 -4.73
N HIS A 45 10.85 0.65 -3.89
CA HIS A 45 12.22 0.64 -3.38
C HIS A 45 12.45 -0.27 -2.16
N GLY A 46 11.39 -0.81 -1.57
CA GLY A 46 11.49 -1.74 -0.44
C GLY A 46 11.99 -3.12 -0.88
N THR A 47 12.72 -3.80 0.00
CA THR A 47 13.12 -5.20 -0.20
C THR A 47 11.92 -6.15 -0.06
N PRO A 48 12.01 -7.39 -0.58
CA PRO A 48 10.95 -8.39 -0.38
C PRO A 48 10.64 -8.68 1.09
N ALA A 49 11.61 -8.54 2.00
CA ALA A 49 11.39 -8.73 3.43
C ALA A 49 10.56 -7.60 4.04
N GLU A 50 10.90 -6.35 3.71
CA GLU A 50 10.17 -5.16 4.17
C GLU A 50 8.75 -5.12 3.59
N ARG A 51 8.59 -5.46 2.31
CA ARG A 51 7.26 -5.55 1.66
C ARG A 51 6.35 -6.60 2.31
N LYS A 52 6.93 -7.67 2.88
CA LYS A 52 6.18 -8.70 3.64
C LYS A 52 5.88 -8.28 5.08
N HIS A 53 6.60 -7.28 5.60
CA HIS A 53 6.39 -6.77 6.94
C HIS A 53 5.35 -5.65 6.91
N TRP A 54 4.08 -6.02 6.87
CA TRP A 54 2.96 -5.11 6.94
C TRP A 54 2.03 -5.46 8.09
N ARG A 55 1.19 -4.50 8.50
CA ARG A 55 0.11 -4.71 9.46
C ARG A 55 -1.14 -3.93 9.07
N LEU A 56 -2.30 -4.47 9.42
CA LEU A 56 -3.56 -3.75 9.27
C LEU A 56 -3.69 -2.65 10.32
N ILE A 57 -4.22 -1.51 9.91
CA ILE A 57 -4.53 -0.35 10.76
C ILE A 57 -5.98 0.09 10.56
N GLY A 58 -6.49 0.96 11.43
CA GLY A 58 -7.83 1.53 11.28
C GLY A 58 -8.96 0.50 11.30
N ARG A 59 -8.81 -0.62 12.01
CA ARG A 59 -9.74 -1.78 12.01
C ARG A 59 -9.83 -2.51 10.65
N GLY A 60 -8.75 -2.49 9.86
CA GLY A 60 -8.65 -3.24 8.61
C GLY A 60 -8.96 -2.43 7.35
N VAL A 61 -9.19 -1.12 7.48
CA VAL A 61 -9.39 -0.22 6.33
C VAL A 61 -8.09 0.36 5.77
N GLY A 62 -6.96 0.12 6.43
CA GLY A 62 -5.64 0.52 5.96
C GLY A 62 -4.55 -0.50 6.24
N ILE A 63 -3.44 -0.34 5.52
CA ILE A 63 -2.23 -1.17 5.55
C ILE A 63 -1.08 -0.24 5.92
N HIS A 64 -0.24 -0.68 6.84
CA HIS A 64 0.96 0.05 7.26
C HIS A 64 2.20 -0.83 7.10
N TRP A 65 3.21 -0.32 6.40
CA TRP A 65 4.54 -0.91 6.30
C TRP A 65 5.52 -0.13 7.20
N PRO A 66 5.81 -0.62 8.43
CA PRO A 66 6.67 0.09 9.37
C PRO A 66 8.10 0.31 8.86
N ASP A 67 8.67 -0.66 8.14
CA ASP A 67 10.05 -0.56 7.65
C ASP A 67 10.19 0.43 6.48
N LEU A 68 9.08 0.72 5.80
CA LEU A 68 9.04 1.59 4.63
C LEU A 68 8.41 2.95 4.94
N ASP A 69 7.84 3.13 6.15
CA ASP A 69 7.10 4.34 6.54
C ASP A 69 5.99 4.66 5.51
N GLU A 70 5.23 3.65 5.10
CA GLU A 70 4.18 3.78 4.08
C GLU A 70 2.83 3.30 4.62
N ASP A 71 1.78 4.10 4.35
CA ASP A 71 0.39 3.81 4.72
C ASP A 71 -0.51 3.87 3.48
N LEU A 72 -1.29 2.81 3.24
CA LEU A 72 -2.30 2.76 2.18
C LEU A 72 -3.69 2.52 2.75
N SER A 73 -4.71 3.13 2.16
CA SER A 73 -6.11 2.90 2.52
C SER A 73 -6.85 2.08 1.47
N VAL A 74 -7.81 1.28 1.91
CA VAL A 74 -8.69 0.50 1.03
C VAL A 74 -9.49 1.42 0.10
N GLU A 75 -9.92 2.58 0.59
CA GLU A 75 -10.59 3.61 -0.22
C GLU A 75 -9.67 4.11 -1.34
N GLY A 76 -8.40 4.39 -1.02
CA GLY A 76 -7.41 4.82 -2.01
C GLY A 76 -7.25 3.81 -3.13
N LEU A 77 -7.16 2.52 -2.78
CA LEU A 77 -7.05 1.42 -3.75
C LEU A 77 -8.31 1.28 -4.61
N ILE A 78 -9.50 1.32 -4.01
CA ILE A 78 -10.78 1.21 -4.73
C ILE A 78 -10.96 2.38 -5.72
N LEU A 79 -10.51 3.58 -5.34
CA LEU A 79 -10.59 4.77 -6.19
C LEU A 79 -9.43 4.89 -7.18
N GLY A 80 -8.47 3.95 -7.18
CA GLY A 80 -7.31 3.98 -8.07
C GLY A 80 -6.35 5.13 -7.79
N ARG A 81 -6.23 5.56 -6.53
CA ARG A 81 -5.31 6.64 -6.13
C ARG A 81 -3.88 6.11 -6.00
N GLN A 82 -2.97 6.79 -6.69
CA GLN A 82 -1.53 6.58 -6.59
C GLN A 82 -0.97 7.31 -5.36
N SER A 83 0.27 7.01 -4.98
CA SER A 83 0.96 7.77 -3.94
C SER A 83 1.01 9.26 -4.29
N SER A 84 0.73 10.11 -3.30
CA SER A 84 0.89 11.56 -3.40
C SER A 84 2.28 12.02 -2.94
N GLU A 85 3.24 11.11 -2.80
CA GLU A 85 4.59 11.45 -2.38
C GLU A 85 5.28 12.35 -3.42
N SER A 86 5.86 13.46 -2.95
CA SER A 86 6.65 14.34 -3.81
C SER A 86 8.05 13.76 -4.05
N PRO A 87 8.71 14.08 -5.19
CA PRO A 87 10.09 13.64 -5.45
C PRO A 87 11.07 14.03 -4.32
N GLU A 88 10.90 15.20 -3.70
CA GLU A 88 11.74 15.65 -2.60
C GLU A 88 11.50 14.88 -1.30
N SER A 89 10.27 14.40 -1.07
CA SER A 89 9.97 13.51 0.05
C SER A 89 10.64 12.15 -0.17
N LEU A 90 10.47 11.57 -1.35
CA LEU A 90 11.06 10.29 -1.70
C LEU A 90 12.59 10.33 -1.60
N GLN A 91 13.23 11.38 -2.13
CA GLN A 91 14.69 11.52 -2.06
C GLN A 91 15.18 11.59 -0.61
N ARG A 92 14.51 12.37 0.25
CA ARG A 92 14.87 12.43 1.68
C ARG A 92 14.72 11.09 2.39
N TRP A 93 13.74 10.28 1.99
CA TRP A 93 13.56 8.93 2.51
C TRP A 93 14.68 8.00 2.03
N LEU A 94 15.04 8.03 0.74
CA LEU A 94 16.15 7.26 0.17
C LEU A 94 17.51 7.60 0.81
N ASP A 95 17.81 8.89 0.98
CA ASP A 95 19.07 9.35 1.59
C ASP A 95 19.22 8.86 3.03
N ARG A 96 18.10 8.75 3.76
CA ARG A 96 18.09 8.23 5.14
C ARG A 96 18.44 6.75 5.16
N ARG A 97 17.83 5.97 4.28
CA ARG A 97 18.09 4.53 4.16
C ARG A 97 19.53 4.23 3.77
N GLN A 98 20.13 5.04 2.89
CA GLN A 98 21.54 4.90 2.53
C GLN A 98 22.46 5.13 3.74
N LYS A 99 22.17 6.13 4.58
CA LYS A 99 22.95 6.40 5.80
C LYS A 99 22.82 5.28 6.84
N GLU A 100 21.67 4.64 6.91
CA GLU A 100 21.38 3.54 7.83
C GLU A 100 21.86 2.18 7.29
N GLY A 101 22.39 2.12 6.06
CA GLY A 101 22.86 0.88 5.43
C GLY A 101 21.73 -0.04 4.97
N LEU A 102 20.51 0.48 4.82
CA LEU A 102 19.28 -0.24 4.47
C LEU A 102 18.98 -0.17 2.96
N SER A 103 19.99 0.08 2.11
CA SER A 103 19.77 0.07 0.66
C SER A 103 19.41 -1.34 0.18
N ALA A 104 18.30 -1.44 -0.56
CA ALA A 104 17.84 -2.66 -1.20
C ALA A 104 18.85 -3.24 -2.20
#